data_AF-A0AAP0DI49-F1
#
_entry.id   AF-A0AAP0DI49-F1
#
_cell.length_a   1.000
_cell.length_b   1.000
_cell.length_c   1.000
_cell.angle_alpha   90.00
_cell.angle_beta   90.00
_cell.angle_gamma   90.00
#
_symmetry.space_group_name_H-M   'P 1'
#
loop_
_entity.id
_entity.type
_entity.pdbx_description
1 polymer ?
#
loop_
_entity_poly.entity_id
_entity_poly.type
_entity_poly.pdbx_seq_one_letter_code
_entity_poly.pdbx_strand_id
1 'polypeptide(L)'
;MGHLISMVELGKFIIKHHPSYSITVLTLTNSFTTGPITSYIRTISATIPAITFHHLPKIPLDLQMYDSTAVIFELIRRSVQNVEDALRSISPTALIIDFFCSPAMSSAANANVPVYYFITSGACCLVTMLYFQTLDQDYLGSFKDMNRLVYLPGLPPIPSSDMPELALDRNSTYYSAFLELSQYLPKSAGIIVNTFDSLEPKPIKAIRDGVCVEDQHTPPLYCVGPLLADAGDGSHECLNWLDSQPKRSVVYLCFGSEAGMFSSDQLWEIAKGLEMSGHRFLWVIRSRSTMREDDWDLLLPDGFLDRTKGRGFVVKMWAPQVKVLSHKSVGGFVTHCGWNSVLEATRAVALPMDVLEAAEVEKCVRQLMDSAEGKMVRRVVEAKRVDAARALSDNGSSRVALAALVRSWRKDRGLSSHQ
;
A
#
# COMPACT_ATOMS: atom_id res chain seq x y z
N MET A 1 -6.23 -3.04 7.00
CA MET A 1 -5.22 -2.30 7.79
C MET A 1 -4.39 -1.32 6.96
N GLY A 2 -3.79 -1.74 5.83
CA GLY A 2 -2.92 -0.86 5.02
C GLY A 2 -3.55 0.47 4.59
N HIS A 3 -4.80 0.45 4.12
CA HIS A 3 -5.56 1.65 3.73
C HIS A 3 -5.79 2.61 4.90
N LEU A 4 -6.27 2.10 6.05
CA LEU A 4 -6.50 2.90 7.25
C LEU A 4 -5.22 3.58 7.75
N ILE A 5 -4.13 2.83 7.84
CA ILE A 5 -2.83 3.36 8.25
C ILE A 5 -2.40 4.48 7.30
N SER A 6 -2.45 4.24 5.99
CA SER A 6 -2.06 5.24 4.99
C SER A 6 -2.90 6.52 5.11
N MET A 7 -4.21 6.41 5.32
CA MET A 7 -5.11 7.55 5.55
C MET A 7 -4.75 8.32 6.81
N VAL A 8 -4.43 7.63 7.91
CA VAL A 8 -3.98 8.26 9.15
C VAL A 8 -2.63 8.96 8.96
N GLU A 9 -1.68 8.35 8.25
CA GLU A 9 -0.38 8.99 7.96
C GLU A 9 -0.53 10.23 7.08
N LEU A 10 -1.45 10.23 6.10
CA LEU A 10 -1.82 11.45 5.37
C LEU A 10 -2.41 12.51 6.31
N GLY A 11 -3.32 12.12 7.20
CA GLY A 11 -3.89 13.01 8.21
C GLY A 11 -2.82 13.64 9.12
N LYS A 12 -1.88 12.84 9.63
CA LYS A 12 -0.72 13.31 10.40
C LYS A 12 0.13 14.29 9.60
N PHE A 13 0.39 13.99 8.33
CA PHE A 13 1.18 14.85 7.46
C PHE A 13 0.50 16.20 7.23
N ILE A 14 -0.81 16.20 6.99
CA ILE A 14 -1.62 17.43 6.90
C ILE A 14 -1.52 18.23 8.20
N ILE A 15 -1.83 17.62 9.35
CA ILE A 15 -1.85 18.32 10.65
C ILE A 15 -0.47 18.89 11.01
N LYS A 16 0.60 18.12 10.77
CA LYS A 16 1.98 18.54 11.07
C LYS A 16 2.36 19.83 10.35
N HIS A 17 1.86 20.04 9.13
CA HIS A 17 2.24 21.20 8.30
C HIS A 17 1.14 22.26 8.20
N HIS A 18 -0.09 21.91 8.54
CA HIS A 18 -1.26 22.77 8.51
C HIS A 18 -2.14 22.52 9.75
N PRO A 19 -1.68 22.92 10.95
CA PRO A 19 -2.29 22.58 12.23
C PRO A 19 -3.68 23.19 12.46
N SER A 20 -4.12 24.10 11.59
CA SER A 20 -5.48 24.66 11.60
C SER A 20 -6.56 23.67 11.16
N TYR A 21 -6.18 22.52 10.59
CA TYR A 21 -7.12 21.49 10.15
C TYR A 21 -7.25 20.39 11.21
N SER A 22 -8.48 19.90 11.37
CA SER A 22 -8.79 18.65 12.04
C SER A 22 -9.14 17.59 11.00
N ILE A 23 -8.88 16.32 11.33
CA ILE A 23 -9.17 15.17 10.46
C ILE A 23 -10.21 14.29 11.15
N THR A 24 -11.27 13.94 10.42
CA THR A 24 -12.26 12.96 10.87
C THR A 24 -12.23 11.77 9.91
N VAL A 25 -11.80 10.62 10.41
CA VAL A 25 -11.73 9.37 9.64
C VAL A 25 -13.07 8.65 9.78
N LEU A 26 -13.80 8.51 8.67
CA LEU A 26 -15.01 7.69 8.62
C LEU A 26 -14.62 6.21 8.53
N THR A 27 -15.18 5.39 9.40
CA THR A 27 -14.87 3.95 9.45
C THR A 27 -16.15 3.11 9.38
N LEU A 28 -16.09 2.00 8.66
CA LEU A 28 -17.20 1.05 8.54
C LEU A 28 -17.31 0.19 9.80
N THR A 29 -18.49 0.17 10.44
CA THR A 29 -18.72 -0.58 11.68
C THR A 29 -19.27 -1.98 11.38
N ASN A 30 -18.47 -2.82 10.74
CA ASN A 30 -18.78 -4.23 10.54
C ASN A 30 -17.69 -5.13 11.17
N SER A 31 -17.91 -6.45 11.19
CA SER A 31 -17.08 -7.48 11.86
C SER A 31 -15.61 -7.53 11.39
N PHE A 32 -15.23 -6.72 10.41
CA PHE A 32 -13.86 -6.53 9.93
C PHE A 32 -12.99 -5.70 10.87
N THR A 33 -13.59 -5.06 11.88
CA THR A 33 -12.84 -4.31 12.91
C THR A 33 -12.21 -5.30 13.88
N THR A 34 -11.02 -5.79 13.53
CA THR A 34 -10.24 -6.73 14.34
C THR A 34 -9.63 -6.05 15.57
N GLY A 35 -9.25 -6.84 16.59
CA GLY A 35 -8.55 -6.34 17.78
C GLY A 35 -7.38 -5.39 17.47
N PRO A 36 -6.50 -5.70 16.50
CA PRO A 36 -5.43 -4.80 16.06
C PRO A 36 -5.92 -3.45 15.50
N ILE A 37 -7.01 -3.41 14.73
CA ILE A 37 -7.59 -2.17 14.21
C ILE A 37 -8.09 -1.31 15.37
N THR A 38 -8.85 -1.91 16.29
CA THR A 38 -9.41 -1.22 17.45
C THR A 38 -8.30 -0.64 18.35
N SER A 39 -7.23 -1.40 18.57
CA SER A 39 -6.06 -0.95 19.35
C SER A 39 -5.34 0.22 18.66
N TYR A 40 -5.16 0.13 17.34
CA TYR A 40 -4.57 1.21 16.55
C TYR A 40 -5.39 2.49 16.62
N ILE A 41 -6.70 2.41 16.39
CA ILE A 41 -7.63 3.56 16.49
C ILE A 41 -7.55 4.20 17.87
N ARG A 42 -7.62 3.39 18.94
CA ARG A 42 -7.50 3.89 20.32
C ARG A 42 -6.18 4.63 20.55
N THR A 43 -5.07 4.08 20.05
CA THR A 43 -3.74 4.67 20.19
C THR A 43 -3.67 6.03 19.49
N ILE A 44 -4.16 6.12 18.25
CA ILE A 44 -4.18 7.38 17.49
C ILE A 44 -5.07 8.41 18.18
N SER A 45 -6.29 8.05 18.58
CA SER A 45 -7.20 8.96 19.29
C SER A 45 -6.61 9.48 20.61
N ALA A 46 -5.83 8.67 21.33
CA ALA A 46 -5.18 9.07 22.57
C ALA A 46 -3.94 9.96 22.36
N THR A 47 -3.23 9.78 21.24
CA THR A 47 -1.94 10.46 20.99
C THR A 47 -2.07 11.69 20.09
N ILE A 48 -3.11 11.77 19.26
CA ILE A 48 -3.29 12.83 18.26
C ILE A 48 -4.75 13.30 18.27
N PRO A 49 -5.15 14.20 19.21
CA PRO A 49 -6.54 14.64 19.35
C PRO A 49 -7.13 15.32 18.11
N ALA A 50 -6.29 15.85 17.22
CA ALA A 50 -6.71 16.44 15.95
C ALA A 50 -7.18 15.40 14.91
N ILE A 51 -6.95 14.11 15.15
CA ILE A 51 -7.49 12.99 14.35
C ILE A 51 -8.56 12.29 15.17
N THR A 52 -9.80 12.35 14.69
CA THR A 52 -10.94 11.66 15.30
C THR A 52 -11.47 10.57 14.38
N PHE A 53 -12.17 9.59 14.95
CA PHE A 53 -12.78 8.49 14.21
C PHE A 53 -14.29 8.53 14.38
N HIS A 54 -15.00 8.57 13.26
CA HIS A 54 -16.45 8.48 13.23
C HIS A 54 -16.85 7.10 12.70
N HIS A 55 -17.51 6.32 13.55
CA HIS A 55 -17.96 4.97 13.22
C HIS A 55 -19.34 5.05 12.56
N LEU A 56 -19.43 4.69 11.28
CA LEU A 56 -20.69 4.69 10.54
C LEU A 56 -21.63 3.61 11.09
N PRO A 57 -22.96 3.78 11.03
CA PRO A 57 -23.91 2.75 11.45
C PRO A 57 -23.62 1.38 10.84
N LYS A 58 -23.78 0.32 11.64
CA LYS A 58 -23.57 -1.06 11.19
C LYS A 58 -24.57 -1.42 10.10
N ILE A 59 -24.09 -2.05 9.03
CA ILE A 59 -24.93 -2.52 7.93
C ILE A 59 -25.17 -4.02 8.09
N PRO A 60 -26.43 -4.48 8.12
CA PRO A 60 -26.73 -5.91 8.12
C PRO A 60 -26.28 -6.50 6.78
N LEU A 61 -25.29 -7.39 6.86
CA LEU A 61 -24.78 -8.16 5.73
C LEU A 61 -24.48 -9.58 6.21
N ASP A 62 -24.94 -10.57 5.46
CA ASP A 62 -24.53 -11.95 5.67
C ASP A 62 -23.11 -12.15 5.12
N LEU A 63 -22.13 -12.17 6.02
CA LEU A 63 -20.72 -12.27 5.67
C LEU A 63 -20.33 -13.63 5.09
N GLN A 64 -21.20 -14.65 5.22
CA GLN A 64 -20.92 -16.00 4.69
C GLN A 64 -21.29 -16.14 3.20
N MET A 65 -22.07 -15.20 2.64
CA MET A 65 -22.54 -15.24 1.26
C MET A 65 -21.55 -14.66 0.24
N TYR A 66 -20.45 -14.08 0.69
CA TYR A 66 -19.52 -13.32 -0.14
C TYR A 66 -18.08 -13.75 0.16
N ASP A 67 -17.20 -13.68 -0.84
CA ASP A 67 -15.77 -13.71 -0.56
C ASP A 67 -15.34 -12.43 0.21
N SER A 68 -14.15 -12.46 0.83
CA SER A 68 -13.68 -11.37 1.70
C SER A 68 -13.59 -10.00 1.03
N THR A 69 -13.34 -9.96 -0.28
CA THR A 69 -13.12 -8.71 -1.03
C THR A 69 -14.45 -8.16 -1.52
N ALA A 70 -15.34 -9.02 -2.04
CA ALA A 70 -16.69 -8.67 -2.45
C ALA A 70 -17.52 -8.07 -1.30
N VAL A 71 -17.34 -8.57 -0.06
CA VAL A 71 -17.99 -7.97 1.11
C VAL A 71 -17.63 -6.50 1.27
N ILE A 72 -16.35 -6.13 1.11
CA ILE A 72 -15.90 -4.76 1.35
C ILE A 72 -16.58 -3.81 0.35
N PHE A 73 -16.61 -4.18 -0.93
CA PHE A 73 -17.30 -3.40 -1.95
C PHE A 73 -18.79 -3.22 -1.65
N GLU A 74 -19.48 -4.30 -1.28
CA GLU A 74 -20.92 -4.22 -1.00
C GLU A 74 -21.21 -3.41 0.29
N LEU A 75 -20.36 -3.48 1.30
CA LEU A 75 -20.48 -2.65 2.50
C LEU A 75 -20.29 -1.17 2.18
N ILE A 76 -19.28 -0.82 1.39
CA ILE A 76 -19.06 0.56 0.93
C ILE A 76 -20.31 1.05 0.18
N ARG A 77 -20.81 0.24 -0.77
CA ARG A 77 -21.98 0.57 -1.57
C ARG A 77 -23.23 0.81 -0.74
N ARG A 78 -23.48 -0.02 0.28
CA ARG A 78 -24.62 0.14 1.21
C ARG A 78 -24.42 1.29 2.20
N SER A 79 -23.20 1.79 2.38
CA SER A 79 -22.88 2.87 3.33
C SER A 79 -23.06 4.27 2.78
N VAL A 80 -23.42 4.42 1.50
CA VAL A 80 -23.55 5.72 0.81
C VAL A 80 -24.46 6.70 1.58
N GLN A 81 -25.61 6.24 2.10
CA GLN A 81 -26.49 7.14 2.87
C GLN A 81 -25.87 7.53 4.23
N ASN A 82 -25.24 6.58 4.92
CA ASN A 82 -24.56 6.84 6.18
C ASN A 82 -23.41 7.85 6.01
N VAL A 83 -22.69 7.76 4.89
CA VAL A 83 -21.64 8.73 4.54
C VAL A 83 -22.26 10.11 4.31
N GLU A 84 -23.34 10.21 3.54
CA GLU A 84 -24.04 11.46 3.29
C GLU A 84 -24.49 12.16 4.59
N ASP A 85 -25.09 11.40 5.51
CA ASP A 85 -25.55 11.91 6.81
C ASP A 85 -24.36 12.38 7.67
N ALA A 86 -23.26 11.62 7.67
CA ALA A 86 -22.03 12.03 8.34
C ALA A 86 -21.44 13.31 7.74
N LEU A 87 -21.44 13.45 6.40
CA LEU A 87 -20.95 14.66 5.72
C LEU A 87 -21.79 15.89 6.08
N ARG A 88 -23.12 15.76 6.15
CA ARG A 88 -24.00 16.87 6.57
C ARG A 88 -23.74 17.28 8.03
N SER A 89 -23.58 16.30 8.90
CA SER A 89 -23.32 16.53 10.34
C SER A 89 -21.96 17.19 10.58
N ILE A 90 -20.91 16.69 9.92
CA ILE A 90 -19.52 17.16 10.08
C ILE A 90 -19.28 18.46 9.32
N SER A 91 -19.93 18.65 8.17
CA SER A 91 -19.72 19.77 7.24
C SER A 91 -18.24 20.01 6.87
N PRO A 92 -17.54 18.99 6.32
CA PRO A 92 -16.10 19.06 6.08
C PRO A 92 -15.74 20.02 4.93
N THR A 93 -14.46 20.42 4.88
CA THR A 93 -13.94 21.25 3.77
C THR A 93 -13.71 20.45 2.50
N ALA A 94 -13.29 19.20 2.63
CA ALA A 94 -13.05 18.28 1.54
C ALA A 94 -13.25 16.86 2.07
N LEU A 95 -13.64 15.95 1.19
CA LEU A 95 -13.69 14.53 1.47
C LEU A 95 -12.53 13.85 0.75
N ILE A 96 -11.69 13.15 1.51
CA ILE A 96 -10.63 12.31 0.94
C ILE A 96 -11.10 10.86 0.99
N ILE A 97 -11.19 10.20 -0.16
CA ILE A 97 -11.66 8.81 -0.27
C ILE A 97 -10.56 7.89 -0.81
N ASP A 98 -10.59 6.64 -0.35
CA ASP A 98 -9.81 5.58 -0.97
C ASP A 98 -10.39 5.21 -2.35
N PHE A 99 -9.61 4.61 -3.23
CA PHE A 99 -10.08 4.21 -4.56
C PHE A 99 -11.15 3.11 -4.54
N PHE A 100 -11.32 2.37 -3.44
CA PHE A 100 -12.48 1.49 -3.25
C PHE A 100 -13.78 2.24 -2.90
N CYS A 101 -13.69 3.50 -2.48
CA CYS A 101 -14.80 4.28 -1.94
C CYS A 101 -15.48 5.19 -2.99
N SER A 102 -15.31 4.92 -4.28
CA SER A 102 -15.96 5.66 -5.38
C SER A 102 -17.49 5.82 -5.23
N PRO A 103 -18.25 4.88 -4.64
CA PRO A 103 -19.67 5.09 -4.38
C PRO A 103 -19.99 6.33 -3.53
N ALA A 104 -19.05 6.81 -2.70
CA ALA A 104 -19.23 8.02 -1.89
C ALA A 104 -19.24 9.34 -2.70
N MET A 105 -18.89 9.29 -3.99
CA MET A 105 -18.95 10.47 -4.88
C MET A 105 -20.36 11.07 -4.92
N SER A 106 -21.40 10.25 -4.95
CA SER A 106 -22.80 10.72 -4.96
C SER A 106 -23.19 11.38 -3.63
N SER A 107 -22.83 10.78 -2.49
CA SER A 107 -23.03 11.34 -1.15
C SER A 107 -22.37 12.71 -1.02
N ALA A 108 -21.13 12.85 -1.50
CA ALA A 108 -20.39 14.09 -1.44
C ALA A 108 -20.96 15.17 -2.35
N ALA A 109 -21.42 14.80 -3.55
CA ALA A 109 -22.14 15.72 -4.44
C ALA A 109 -23.42 16.25 -3.77
N ASN A 110 -24.21 15.38 -3.14
CA ASN A 110 -25.43 15.76 -2.41
C ASN A 110 -25.15 16.67 -1.20
N ALA A 111 -23.97 16.53 -0.59
CA ALA A 111 -23.51 17.37 0.52
C ALA A 111 -22.74 18.62 0.05
N ASN A 112 -22.54 18.80 -1.26
CA ASN A 112 -21.72 19.86 -1.85
C ASN A 112 -20.28 19.90 -1.29
N VAL A 113 -19.66 18.73 -1.12
CA VAL A 113 -18.29 18.58 -0.61
C VAL A 113 -17.37 18.12 -1.75
N PRO A 114 -16.24 18.82 -2.02
CA PRO A 114 -15.30 18.39 -3.05
C PRO A 114 -14.61 17.08 -2.65
N VAL A 115 -14.51 16.14 -3.59
CA VAL A 115 -13.92 14.82 -3.36
C VAL A 115 -12.52 14.74 -3.94
N TYR A 116 -11.59 14.23 -3.14
CA TYR A 116 -10.23 13.93 -3.53
C TYR A 116 -9.99 12.44 -3.36
N TYR A 117 -9.42 11.78 -4.38
CA TYR A 117 -8.97 10.40 -4.21
C TYR A 117 -7.61 10.38 -3.52
N PHE A 118 -7.41 9.47 -2.58
CA PHE A 118 -6.09 9.10 -2.09
C PHE A 118 -5.73 7.70 -2.57
N ILE A 119 -4.75 7.66 -3.48
CA ILE A 119 -4.23 6.44 -4.06
C ILE A 119 -3.11 5.93 -3.15
N THR A 120 -3.41 4.86 -2.41
CA THR A 120 -2.45 4.14 -1.56
C THR A 120 -1.59 3.15 -2.34
N SER A 121 -1.45 3.39 -3.64
CA SER A 121 -0.61 2.69 -4.61
C SER A 121 0.32 3.69 -5.33
N GLY A 122 1.21 3.21 -6.20
CA GLY A 122 2.09 4.07 -7.01
C GLY A 122 1.37 4.80 -8.14
N ALA A 123 2.03 5.81 -8.71
CA ALA A 123 1.56 6.51 -9.90
C ALA A 123 1.44 5.57 -11.11
N CYS A 124 2.24 4.50 -11.18
CA CYS A 124 2.06 3.47 -12.21
C CYS A 124 0.69 2.79 -12.15
N CYS A 125 0.20 2.48 -10.95
CA CYS A 125 -1.13 1.91 -10.75
C CYS A 125 -2.22 2.93 -11.09
N LEU A 126 -2.01 4.21 -10.75
CA LEU A 126 -2.93 5.29 -11.12
C LEU A 126 -3.04 5.48 -12.64
N VAL A 127 -1.93 5.36 -13.40
CA VAL A 127 -1.99 5.36 -14.87
C VAL A 127 -2.95 4.27 -15.35
N THR A 128 -2.82 3.04 -14.84
CA THR A 128 -3.71 1.94 -15.20
C THR A 128 -5.16 2.24 -14.86
N MET A 129 -5.44 2.84 -13.70
CA MET A 129 -6.79 3.20 -13.28
C MET A 129 -7.41 4.30 -14.17
N LEU A 130 -6.64 5.33 -14.54
CA LEU A 130 -7.13 6.43 -15.38
C LEU A 130 -7.33 5.98 -16.83
N TYR A 131 -6.41 5.18 -17.37
CA TYR A 131 -6.41 4.73 -18.76
C TYR A 131 -7.31 3.51 -19.00
N PHE A 132 -7.97 3.01 -17.95
CA PHE A 132 -8.68 1.73 -18.02
C PHE A 132 -9.86 1.75 -19.00
N GLN A 133 -10.52 2.89 -19.19
CA GLN A 133 -11.62 2.99 -20.16
C GLN A 133 -11.14 2.72 -21.60
N THR A 134 -9.99 3.30 -21.97
CA THR A 134 -9.35 3.05 -23.28
C THR A 134 -8.93 1.58 -23.39
N LEU A 135 -8.37 1.00 -22.31
CA LEU A 135 -8.02 -0.43 -22.29
C LEU A 135 -9.24 -1.34 -22.47
N ASP A 136 -10.38 -1.04 -21.83
CA ASP A 136 -11.61 -1.81 -21.96
C ASP A 136 -12.13 -1.83 -23.41
N GLN A 137 -11.95 -0.72 -24.14
CA GLN A 137 -12.34 -0.57 -25.53
C GLN A 137 -11.36 -1.28 -26.48
N ASP A 138 -10.05 -1.09 -26.28
CA ASP A 138 -8.99 -1.58 -27.17
C ASP A 138 -8.70 -3.09 -27.03
N TYR A 139 -8.99 -3.66 -25.86
CA TYR A 139 -8.65 -5.05 -25.52
C TYR A 139 -9.93 -5.85 -25.29
N LEU A 140 -10.45 -6.48 -26.35
CA LEU A 140 -11.64 -7.34 -26.27
C LEU A 140 -11.30 -8.67 -25.58
N GLY A 141 -12.01 -8.99 -24.50
CA GLY A 141 -11.83 -10.20 -23.68
C GLY A 141 -11.20 -9.94 -22.31
N SER A 142 -10.88 -11.03 -21.59
CA SER A 142 -10.27 -10.99 -20.26
C SER A 142 -8.74 -11.01 -20.37
N PHE A 143 -8.03 -10.11 -19.67
CA PHE A 143 -6.57 -9.98 -19.77
C PHE A 143 -5.82 -11.27 -19.42
N LYS A 144 -6.36 -12.07 -18.48
CA LYS A 144 -5.80 -13.37 -18.09
C LYS A 144 -5.69 -14.36 -19.26
N ASP A 145 -6.51 -14.20 -20.30
CA ASP A 145 -6.60 -15.11 -21.44
C ASP A 145 -5.88 -14.59 -22.70
N MET A 146 -5.38 -13.35 -22.69
CA MET A 146 -4.88 -12.68 -23.91
C MET A 146 -3.45 -13.07 -24.31
N ASN A 147 -2.61 -13.48 -23.36
CA ASN A 147 -1.19 -13.78 -23.56
C ASN A 147 -0.46 -12.76 -24.47
N ARG A 148 -0.65 -11.46 -24.21
CA ARG A 148 -0.06 -10.37 -25.01
C ARG A 148 0.45 -9.25 -24.13
N LEU A 149 1.25 -8.36 -24.70
CA LEU A 149 1.69 -7.14 -24.02
C LEU A 149 0.60 -6.07 -24.10
N VAL A 150 0.35 -5.41 -22.97
CA VAL A 150 -0.52 -4.25 -22.79
C VAL A 150 0.34 -3.01 -22.69
N TYR A 151 -0.04 -1.97 -23.43
CA TYR A 151 0.70 -0.72 -23.51
C TYR A 151 -0.09 0.38 -22.81
N LEU A 152 0.58 1.08 -21.88
CA LEU A 152 -0.01 2.20 -21.15
C LEU A 152 0.92 3.43 -21.21
N PRO A 153 0.38 4.65 -21.18
CA PRO A 153 1.18 5.87 -21.20
C PRO A 153 2.20 5.95 -20.06
N GLY A 154 3.48 6.15 -20.39
CA GLY A 154 4.54 6.33 -19.39
C GLY A 154 4.99 5.05 -18.65
N LEU A 155 4.45 3.89 -19.01
CA LEU A 155 4.83 2.58 -18.45
C LEU A 155 5.59 1.71 -19.46
N PRO A 156 6.44 0.78 -18.99
CA PRO A 156 6.91 -0.31 -19.86
C PRO A 156 5.73 -1.20 -20.29
N PRO A 157 5.84 -1.94 -21.41
CA PRO A 157 4.84 -2.94 -21.79
C PRO A 157 4.65 -3.96 -20.68
N ILE A 158 3.40 -4.27 -20.34
CA ILE A 158 3.03 -5.16 -19.24
C ILE A 158 2.42 -6.44 -19.83
N PRO A 159 2.87 -7.65 -19.46
CA PRO A 159 2.16 -8.88 -19.81
C PRO A 159 0.69 -8.80 -19.34
N SER A 160 -0.25 -9.26 -20.15
CA SER A 160 -1.68 -9.19 -19.81
C SER A 160 -2.01 -9.95 -18.52
N SER A 161 -1.26 -11.00 -18.19
CA SER A 161 -1.34 -11.73 -16.92
C SER A 161 -0.95 -10.91 -15.69
N ASP A 162 -0.16 -9.86 -15.88
CA ASP A 162 0.42 -9.04 -14.81
C ASP A 162 -0.38 -7.74 -14.60
N MET A 163 -1.48 -7.57 -15.35
CA MET A 163 -2.44 -6.51 -15.10
C MET A 163 -3.05 -6.65 -13.70
N PRO A 164 -3.53 -5.57 -13.07
CA PRO A 164 -4.11 -5.64 -11.71
C PRO A 164 -5.15 -6.74 -11.62
N GLU A 165 -5.15 -7.50 -10.52
CA GLU A 165 -6.06 -8.65 -10.32
C GLU A 165 -7.53 -8.29 -10.57
N LEU A 166 -7.94 -7.10 -10.13
CA LEU A 166 -9.30 -6.56 -10.34
C LEU A 166 -9.67 -6.41 -11.82
N ALA A 167 -8.69 -6.29 -12.72
CA ALA A 167 -8.87 -6.15 -14.15
C ALA A 167 -8.74 -7.48 -14.92
N LEU A 168 -8.25 -8.57 -14.31
CA LEU A 168 -7.88 -9.77 -15.07
C LEU A 168 -9.06 -10.47 -15.75
N ASP A 169 -10.22 -10.50 -15.11
CA ASP A 169 -11.43 -11.17 -15.61
C ASP A 169 -12.55 -10.17 -15.90
N ARG A 170 -12.82 -9.92 -17.18
CA ARG A 170 -13.82 -8.98 -17.66
C ARG A 170 -15.25 -9.29 -17.21
N ASN A 171 -15.54 -10.54 -16.88
CA ASN A 171 -16.85 -10.97 -16.42
C ASN A 171 -17.02 -10.88 -14.89
N SER A 172 -15.97 -10.49 -14.17
CA SER A 172 -16.01 -10.38 -12.71
C SER A 172 -16.67 -9.08 -12.25
N THR A 173 -17.26 -9.12 -11.05
CA THR A 173 -17.76 -7.92 -10.37
C THR A 173 -16.62 -6.94 -10.04
N TYR A 174 -15.40 -7.44 -9.83
CA TYR A 174 -14.20 -6.64 -9.61
C TYR A 174 -13.84 -5.78 -10.80
N TYR A 175 -13.93 -6.35 -12.01
CA TYR A 175 -13.68 -5.62 -13.24
C TYR A 175 -14.69 -4.49 -13.43
N SER A 176 -15.96 -4.76 -13.13
CA SER A 176 -17.02 -3.76 -13.18
C SER A 176 -16.77 -2.61 -12.20
N ALA A 177 -16.32 -2.91 -10.97
CA ALA A 177 -15.94 -1.91 -9.98
C ALA A 177 -14.69 -1.12 -10.38
N PHE A 178 -13.72 -1.76 -11.03
CA PHE A 178 -12.51 -1.10 -11.53
C PHE A 178 -12.82 -0.17 -12.72
N LEU A 179 -13.72 -0.59 -13.61
CA LEU A 179 -14.25 0.25 -14.68
C LEU A 179 -15.03 1.44 -14.12
N GLU A 180 -15.88 1.22 -13.12
CA GLU A 180 -16.59 2.32 -12.42
C GLU A 180 -15.61 3.32 -11.80
N LEU A 181 -14.56 2.85 -11.11
CA LEU A 181 -13.49 3.70 -10.57
C LEU A 181 -12.85 4.56 -11.67
N SER A 182 -12.53 3.98 -12.83
CA SER A 182 -11.91 4.70 -13.95
C SER A 182 -12.81 5.82 -14.51
N GLN A 183 -14.13 5.69 -14.38
CA GLN A 183 -15.10 6.69 -14.82
C GLN A 183 -15.28 7.83 -13.80
N TYR A 184 -15.05 7.58 -12.51
CA TYR A 184 -15.17 8.58 -11.46
C TYR A 184 -13.88 9.35 -11.18
N LEU A 185 -12.71 8.72 -11.34
CA LEU A 185 -11.41 9.36 -11.09
C LEU A 185 -11.27 10.72 -11.79
N PRO A 186 -11.57 10.86 -13.10
CA PRO A 186 -11.47 12.14 -13.81
C PRO A 186 -12.44 13.22 -13.31
N LYS A 187 -13.50 12.85 -12.58
CA LYS A 187 -14.54 13.75 -12.06
C LYS A 187 -14.22 14.28 -10.66
N SER A 188 -13.11 13.85 -10.05
CA SER A 188 -12.69 14.30 -8.72
C SER A 188 -12.10 15.71 -8.73
N ALA A 189 -12.11 16.38 -7.57
CA ALA A 189 -11.47 17.69 -7.39
C ALA A 189 -9.93 17.60 -7.39
N GLY A 190 -9.38 16.39 -7.22
CA GLY A 190 -7.95 16.13 -7.29
C GLY A 190 -7.59 14.72 -6.83
N ILE A 191 -6.38 14.30 -7.19
CA ILE A 191 -5.87 12.96 -6.89
C ILE A 191 -4.59 13.10 -6.08
N ILE A 192 -4.60 12.56 -4.88
CA ILE A 192 -3.47 12.47 -3.95
C ILE A 192 -2.85 11.09 -4.14
N VAL A 193 -1.52 11.01 -4.29
CA VAL A 193 -0.83 9.73 -4.47
C VAL A 193 0.30 9.61 -3.46
N ASN A 194 0.40 8.45 -2.81
CA ASN A 194 1.49 8.16 -1.88
C ASN A 194 2.78 7.80 -2.63
N THR A 195 3.29 8.75 -3.41
CA THR A 195 4.56 8.65 -4.16
C THR A 195 5.23 10.02 -4.21
N PHE A 196 6.43 10.11 -4.78
CA PHE A 196 7.15 11.36 -4.99
C PHE A 196 7.76 11.44 -6.39
N ASP A 197 7.88 12.66 -6.92
CA ASP A 197 8.25 12.94 -8.31
C ASP A 197 9.45 12.18 -8.85
N SER A 198 10.52 12.03 -8.05
CA SER A 198 11.73 11.33 -8.51
C SER A 198 11.64 9.81 -8.40
N LEU A 199 10.63 9.24 -7.72
CA LEU A 199 10.40 7.79 -7.68
C LEU A 199 9.81 7.28 -8.99
N GLU A 200 8.78 7.97 -9.49
CA GLU A 200 7.98 7.55 -10.65
C GLU A 200 7.87 8.65 -11.71
N PRO A 201 8.99 9.18 -12.25
CA PRO A 201 8.96 10.38 -13.09
C PRO A 201 8.17 10.18 -14.40
N LYS A 202 8.21 8.98 -15.00
CA LYS A 202 7.52 8.70 -16.27
C LYS A 202 5.99 8.57 -16.10
N PRO A 203 5.45 7.74 -15.18
CA PRO A 203 4.02 7.70 -14.90
C PRO A 203 3.47 9.07 -14.49
N ILE A 204 4.17 9.78 -13.60
CA ILE A 204 3.75 11.10 -13.12
C ILE A 204 3.68 12.10 -14.27
N LYS A 205 4.67 12.09 -15.18
CA LYS A 205 4.64 12.95 -16.37
C LYS A 205 3.46 12.62 -17.27
N ALA A 206 3.21 11.34 -17.55
CA ALA A 206 2.09 10.93 -18.40
C ALA A 206 0.74 11.42 -17.85
N ILE A 207 0.52 11.30 -16.53
CA ILE A 207 -0.68 11.83 -15.88
C ILE A 207 -0.74 13.35 -16.01
N ARG A 208 0.35 14.07 -15.71
CA ARG A 208 0.38 15.55 -15.77
C ARG A 208 0.22 16.11 -17.18
N ASP A 209 0.66 15.38 -18.21
CA ASP A 209 0.48 15.74 -19.62
C ASP A 209 -0.96 15.47 -20.11
N GLY A 210 -1.80 14.80 -19.31
CA GLY A 210 -3.18 14.50 -19.64
C GLY A 210 -3.36 13.34 -20.62
N VAL A 211 -2.34 12.53 -20.86
CA VAL A 211 -2.41 11.42 -21.84
C VAL A 211 -3.01 10.14 -21.26
N CYS A 212 -3.37 10.13 -19.97
CA CYS A 212 -3.96 8.97 -19.30
C CYS A 212 -5.49 8.98 -19.28
N VAL A 213 -6.14 10.05 -19.74
CA VAL A 213 -7.60 10.14 -19.84
C VAL A 213 -7.96 10.75 -21.18
N GLU A 214 -8.62 9.99 -22.04
CA GLU A 214 -9.07 10.49 -23.34
C GLU A 214 -10.28 11.41 -23.19
N ASP A 215 -10.27 12.52 -23.94
CA ASP A 215 -11.38 13.49 -24.07
C ASP A 215 -11.91 14.11 -22.77
N GLN A 216 -11.18 14.02 -21.65
CA GLN A 216 -11.56 14.62 -20.37
C GLN A 216 -10.40 15.36 -19.71
N HIS A 217 -10.74 16.26 -18.79
CA HIS A 217 -9.74 16.92 -17.96
C HIS A 217 -9.09 15.92 -17.00
N THR A 218 -7.76 15.93 -16.92
CA THR A 218 -7.05 15.19 -15.87
C THR A 218 -7.03 16.01 -14.58
N PRO A 219 -7.55 15.49 -13.46
CA PRO A 219 -7.58 16.22 -12.20
C PRO A 219 -6.17 16.61 -11.71
N PRO A 220 -6.05 17.67 -10.89
CA PRO A 220 -4.79 18.02 -10.25
C PRO A 220 -4.18 16.84 -9.48
N LEU A 221 -2.91 16.55 -9.74
CA LEU A 221 -2.16 15.45 -9.12
C LEU A 221 -1.26 15.96 -7.98
N TYR A 222 -1.41 15.39 -6.79
CA TYR A 222 -0.63 15.72 -5.59
C TYR A 222 0.17 14.51 -5.11
N CYS A 223 1.45 14.45 -5.47
CA CYS A 223 2.38 13.42 -5.00
C CYS A 223 2.91 13.81 -3.61
N VAL A 224 2.42 13.17 -2.55
CA VAL A 224 2.69 13.57 -1.15
C VAL A 224 3.52 12.55 -0.36
N GLY A 225 4.05 11.52 -1.03
CA GLY A 225 4.77 10.43 -0.41
C GLY A 225 6.26 10.70 -0.14
N PRO A 226 6.98 9.74 0.47
CA PRO A 226 6.44 8.52 1.04
C PRO A 226 5.85 8.76 2.45
N LEU A 227 4.54 8.54 2.59
CA LEU A 227 3.84 8.53 3.86
C LEU A 227 3.89 7.12 4.43
N LEU A 228 4.61 6.96 5.54
CA LEU A 228 4.91 5.68 6.15
C LEU A 228 4.60 5.74 7.63
N ALA A 229 4.07 4.65 8.18
CA ALA A 229 3.84 4.55 9.60
C ALA A 229 5.16 4.68 10.37
N ASP A 230 5.12 5.38 11.50
CA ASP A 230 6.25 5.40 12.40
C ASP A 230 6.58 3.99 12.88
N ALA A 231 7.87 3.71 12.97
CA ALA A 231 8.42 2.57 13.66
C ALA A 231 8.04 2.66 15.14
N GLY A 232 6.89 2.11 15.54
CA GLY A 232 6.42 2.11 16.93
C GLY A 232 7.52 1.75 17.95
N ASP A 233 7.41 2.24 19.17
CA ASP A 233 8.48 2.24 20.20
C ASP A 233 8.99 0.86 20.64
N GLY A 234 8.28 -0.23 20.35
CA GLY A 234 8.63 -1.57 20.84
C GLY A 234 10.05 -2.05 20.53
N SER A 235 10.76 -2.45 21.59
CA SER A 235 11.89 -3.39 21.51
C SER A 235 11.33 -4.75 21.08
N HIS A 236 11.86 -5.31 19.99
CA HIS A 236 11.48 -6.64 19.52
C HIS A 236 12.73 -7.52 19.51
N GLU A 237 12.62 -8.78 19.91
CA GLU A 237 13.75 -9.72 20.00
C GLU A 237 14.53 -9.85 18.69
N CYS A 238 13.85 -9.76 17.55
CA CYS A 238 14.49 -9.78 16.23
C CYS A 238 15.47 -8.61 16.03
N LEU A 239 15.24 -7.45 16.65
CA LEU A 239 16.15 -6.31 16.57
C LEU A 239 17.45 -6.60 17.32
N ASN A 240 17.36 -7.22 18.50
CA ASN A 240 18.52 -7.67 19.27
C ASN A 240 19.32 -8.72 18.47
N TRP A 241 18.63 -9.63 17.77
CA TRP A 241 19.29 -10.58 16.89
C TRP A 241 20.01 -9.87 15.74
N LEU A 242 19.37 -8.89 15.10
CA LEU A 242 19.97 -8.09 14.02
C LEU A 242 21.20 -7.30 14.48
N ASP A 243 21.22 -6.79 15.71
CA ASP A 243 22.36 -6.06 16.30
C ASP A 243 23.65 -6.90 16.33
N SER A 244 23.51 -8.22 16.49
CA SER A 244 24.63 -9.16 16.50
C SER A 244 25.14 -9.55 15.09
N GLN A 245 24.44 -9.13 14.03
CA GLN A 245 24.80 -9.50 12.66
C GLN A 245 25.74 -8.47 11.99
N PRO A 246 26.60 -8.88 11.05
CA PRO A 246 27.40 -7.97 10.25
C PRO A 246 26.57 -6.96 9.44
N LYS A 247 27.20 -5.84 9.08
CA LYS A 247 26.55 -4.79 8.28
C LYS A 247 26.15 -5.34 6.89
N ARG A 248 24.92 -5.05 6.47
CA ARG A 248 24.35 -5.45 5.16
C ARG A 248 24.49 -6.94 4.83
N SER A 249 24.43 -7.82 5.84
CA SER A 249 24.57 -9.28 5.64
C SER A 249 23.27 -10.07 5.76
N VAL A 250 22.19 -9.46 6.23
CA VAL A 250 20.90 -10.14 6.47
C VAL A 250 19.92 -9.84 5.34
N VAL A 251 19.28 -10.88 4.80
CA VAL A 251 18.09 -10.75 3.95
C VAL A 251 16.85 -10.81 4.83
N TYR A 252 16.04 -9.77 4.77
CA TYR A 252 14.74 -9.75 5.42
C TYR A 252 13.68 -10.29 4.47
N LEU A 253 12.78 -11.15 4.93
CA LEU A 253 11.67 -11.69 4.16
C LEU A 253 10.36 -11.36 4.86
N CYS A 254 9.49 -10.62 4.19
CA CYS A 254 8.14 -10.34 4.68
C CYS A 254 7.17 -10.10 3.53
N PHE A 255 6.13 -10.92 3.48
CA PHE A 255 5.17 -10.98 2.39
C PHE A 255 3.83 -10.30 2.74
N GLY A 256 3.85 -9.39 3.73
CA GLY A 256 2.66 -8.64 4.12
C GLY A 256 1.68 -9.44 4.97
N SER A 257 0.45 -8.92 5.11
CA SER A 257 -0.59 -9.55 5.95
C SER A 257 -1.45 -10.56 5.18
N GLU A 258 -1.80 -10.23 3.93
CA GLU A 258 -2.65 -11.09 3.08
C GLU A 258 -1.80 -12.01 2.20
N ALA A 259 -0.89 -11.46 1.40
CA ALA A 259 -0.02 -12.23 0.51
C ALA A 259 1.01 -13.12 1.22
N GLY A 260 1.16 -12.98 2.54
CA GLY A 260 2.07 -13.80 3.35
C GLY A 260 1.44 -15.09 3.89
N MET A 261 0.17 -15.37 3.57
CA MET A 261 -0.51 -16.60 3.97
C MET A 261 -0.17 -17.75 3.01
N PHE A 262 0.99 -18.37 3.22
CA PHE A 262 1.45 -19.51 2.42
C PHE A 262 0.92 -20.85 2.94
N SER A 263 0.80 -21.84 2.04
CA SER A 263 0.58 -23.23 2.42
C SER A 263 1.81 -23.83 3.11
N SER A 264 1.65 -24.95 3.82
CA SER A 264 2.78 -25.64 4.45
C SER A 264 3.86 -26.03 3.45
N ASP A 265 3.48 -26.51 2.27
CA ASP A 265 4.42 -26.89 1.20
C ASP A 265 5.24 -25.68 0.73
N GLN A 266 4.59 -24.53 0.58
CA GLN A 266 5.25 -23.28 0.19
C GLN A 266 6.23 -22.79 1.27
N LEU A 267 5.82 -22.83 2.55
CA LEU A 267 6.71 -22.50 3.66
C LEU A 267 7.92 -23.44 3.69
N TRP A 268 7.72 -24.72 3.38
CA TRP A 268 8.77 -25.72 3.33
C TRP A 268 9.80 -25.42 2.23
N GLU A 269 9.34 -25.08 1.02
CA GLU A 269 10.21 -24.70 -0.10
C GLU A 269 10.96 -23.39 0.19
N ILE A 270 10.30 -22.39 0.80
CA ILE A 270 10.97 -21.15 1.23
C ILE A 270 12.05 -21.43 2.27
N ALA A 271 11.76 -22.24 3.29
CA ALA A 271 12.73 -22.61 4.32
C ALA A 271 13.93 -23.32 3.71
N LYS A 272 13.70 -24.30 2.84
CA LYS A 272 14.75 -25.05 2.15
C LYS A 272 15.62 -24.16 1.27
N GLY A 273 15.01 -23.24 0.50
CA GLY A 273 15.75 -22.29 -0.32
C GLY A 273 16.58 -21.29 0.49
N LEU A 274 16.06 -20.83 1.64
CA LEU A 274 16.81 -20.01 2.58
C LEU A 274 18.02 -20.76 3.15
N GLU A 275 17.85 -22.03 3.53
CA GLU A 275 18.94 -22.89 4.00
C GLU A 275 20.02 -23.08 2.93
N MET A 276 19.62 -23.38 1.69
CA MET A 276 20.49 -23.57 0.53
C MET A 276 21.26 -22.30 0.15
N SER A 277 20.64 -21.13 0.34
CA SER A 277 21.26 -19.84 0.00
C SER A 277 22.58 -19.61 0.73
N GLY A 278 22.71 -20.13 1.95
CA GLY A 278 23.86 -19.93 2.82
C GLY A 278 23.88 -18.57 3.52
N HIS A 279 22.95 -17.66 3.18
CA HIS A 279 22.91 -16.29 3.69
C HIS A 279 22.25 -16.20 5.06
N ARG A 280 22.49 -15.06 5.74
CA ARG A 280 21.75 -14.75 6.96
C ARG A 280 20.37 -14.22 6.58
N PHE A 281 19.34 -14.63 7.32
CA PHE A 281 17.98 -14.22 7.04
C PHE A 281 17.18 -13.91 8.29
N LEU A 282 16.26 -12.95 8.15
CA LEU A 282 15.18 -12.70 9.09
C LEU A 282 13.86 -12.89 8.34
N TRP A 283 13.05 -13.88 8.73
CA TRP A 283 11.83 -14.23 7.99
C TRP A 283 10.60 -14.12 8.87
N VAL A 284 9.60 -13.35 8.44
CA VAL A 284 8.29 -13.25 9.10
C VAL A 284 7.33 -14.25 8.48
N ILE A 285 6.82 -15.18 9.29
CA ILE A 285 5.81 -16.16 8.88
C ILE A 285 4.44 -15.73 9.40
N ARG A 286 3.45 -15.74 8.50
CA ARG A 286 2.04 -15.55 8.84
C ARG A 286 1.33 -16.89 8.77
N SER A 287 0.39 -17.12 9.68
CA SER A 287 -0.57 -18.22 9.59
C SER A 287 -1.93 -17.75 10.07
N ARG A 288 -2.97 -18.54 9.76
CA ARG A 288 -4.33 -18.31 10.25
C ARG A 288 -4.34 -18.45 11.78
N SER A 289 -5.07 -17.57 12.46
CA SER A 289 -5.02 -17.42 13.93
C SER A 289 -5.51 -18.64 14.74
N THR A 290 -5.83 -19.75 14.08
CA THR A 290 -6.33 -20.98 14.68
C THR A 290 -5.25 -22.03 14.94
N MET A 291 -3.99 -21.80 14.53
CA MET A 291 -2.91 -22.74 14.76
C MET A 291 -2.41 -22.68 16.22
N ARG A 292 -2.19 -23.85 16.84
CA ARG A 292 -1.60 -23.94 18.18
C ARG A 292 -0.11 -23.63 18.11
N GLU A 293 0.47 -23.22 19.23
CA GLU A 293 1.87 -22.78 19.30
C GLU A 293 2.86 -23.88 18.88
N ASP A 294 2.52 -25.14 19.20
CA ASP A 294 3.26 -26.36 18.87
C ASP A 294 3.20 -26.71 17.37
N ASP A 295 2.15 -26.26 16.65
CA ASP A 295 1.98 -26.58 15.23
C ASP A 295 2.92 -25.75 14.33
N TRP A 296 3.53 -24.68 14.86
CA TRP A 296 4.39 -23.80 14.08
C TRP A 296 5.74 -24.43 13.72
N ASP A 297 6.27 -25.27 14.60
CA ASP A 297 7.52 -25.98 14.35
C ASP A 297 7.33 -27.07 13.29
N LEU A 298 6.09 -27.54 13.09
CA LEU A 298 5.68 -28.46 12.01
C LEU A 298 5.52 -27.77 10.66
N LEU A 299 5.49 -26.43 10.59
CA LEU A 299 5.40 -25.69 9.32
C LEU A 299 6.75 -25.60 8.60
N LEU A 300 7.83 -26.00 9.27
CA LEU A 300 9.20 -25.90 8.77
C LEU A 300 9.78 -27.31 8.61
N PRO A 301 10.77 -27.50 7.71
CA PRO A 301 11.47 -28.77 7.61
C PRO A 301 12.07 -29.18 8.97
N ASP A 302 11.98 -30.46 9.32
CA ASP A 302 12.53 -31.00 10.57
C ASP A 302 13.97 -30.54 10.80
N GLY A 303 14.25 -29.96 11.97
CA GLY A 303 15.58 -29.46 12.36
C GLY A 303 16.05 -28.20 11.63
N PHE A 304 15.21 -27.54 10.82
CA PHE A 304 15.57 -26.31 10.09
C PHE A 304 16.07 -25.19 11.01
N LEU A 305 15.38 -24.95 12.13
CA LEU A 305 15.76 -23.91 13.09
C LEU A 305 17.14 -24.19 13.70
N ASP A 306 17.46 -25.46 13.99
CA ASP A 306 18.76 -25.86 14.49
C ASP A 306 19.86 -25.74 13.43
N ARG A 307 19.62 -26.20 12.20
CA ARG A 307 20.59 -26.11 11.08
C ARG A 307 20.87 -24.67 10.65
N THR A 308 19.93 -23.76 10.89
CA THR A 308 20.08 -22.34 10.57
C THR A 308 20.42 -21.48 11.79
N LYS A 309 20.61 -22.09 12.97
CA LYS A 309 20.95 -21.40 14.21
C LYS A 309 22.18 -20.50 14.02
N GLY A 310 22.04 -19.23 14.42
CA GLY A 310 23.08 -18.21 14.30
C GLY A 310 23.13 -17.47 12.95
N ARG A 311 22.46 -17.98 11.90
CA ARG A 311 22.31 -17.27 10.61
C ARG A 311 20.86 -16.97 10.24
N GLY A 312 19.90 -17.74 10.72
CA GLY A 312 18.46 -17.51 10.52
C GLY A 312 17.78 -17.05 11.80
N PHE A 313 16.79 -16.17 11.64
CA PHE A 313 15.82 -15.83 12.68
C PHE A 313 14.42 -15.82 12.09
N VAL A 314 13.48 -16.56 12.69
CA VAL A 314 12.09 -16.67 12.23
C VAL A 314 11.20 -15.95 13.23
N VAL A 315 10.41 -14.99 12.75
CA VAL A 315 9.45 -14.23 13.56
C VAL A 315 8.05 -14.71 13.24
N LYS A 316 7.30 -15.09 14.28
CA LYS A 316 5.90 -15.48 14.16
C LYS A 316 5.01 -14.24 14.09
N MET A 317 4.04 -14.26 13.18
CA MET A 317 3.00 -13.26 12.99
C MET A 317 3.49 -11.87 12.60
N TRP A 318 4.33 -11.16 13.33
CA TRP A 318 4.63 -9.75 13.02
C TRP A 318 6.03 -9.33 13.48
N ALA A 319 6.68 -8.47 12.68
CA ALA A 319 7.93 -7.81 13.04
C ALA A 319 7.81 -6.29 12.81
N PRO A 320 8.58 -5.44 13.52
CA PRO A 320 8.61 -4.00 13.30
C PRO A 320 9.32 -3.66 11.98
N GLN A 321 8.63 -3.86 10.85
CA GLN A 321 9.19 -3.83 9.49
C GLN A 321 10.01 -2.56 9.20
N VAL A 322 9.50 -1.38 9.56
CA VAL A 322 10.22 -0.11 9.36
C VAL A 322 11.57 -0.08 10.12
N LYS A 323 11.62 -0.62 11.36
CA LYS A 323 12.87 -0.72 12.14
C LYS A 323 13.83 -1.73 11.51
N VAL A 324 13.31 -2.89 11.11
CA VAL A 324 14.09 -3.93 10.44
C VAL A 324 14.72 -3.40 9.16
N LEU A 325 13.95 -2.79 8.27
CA LEU A 325 14.45 -2.23 7.00
C LEU A 325 15.40 -1.05 7.21
N SER A 326 15.30 -0.35 8.34
CA SER A 326 16.25 0.72 8.70
C SER A 326 17.53 0.20 9.35
N HIS A 327 17.59 -1.09 9.73
CA HIS A 327 18.68 -1.65 10.50
C HIS A 327 19.94 -1.83 9.66
N LYS A 328 21.11 -1.44 10.20
CA LYS A 328 22.41 -1.48 9.50
C LYS A 328 22.78 -2.87 8.96
N SER A 329 22.31 -3.92 9.61
CA SER A 329 22.63 -5.32 9.27
C SER A 329 21.78 -5.85 8.11
N VAL A 330 20.64 -5.23 7.80
CA VAL A 330 19.80 -5.63 6.67
C VAL A 330 20.43 -5.16 5.36
N GLY A 331 20.70 -6.10 4.47
CA GLY A 331 21.30 -5.88 3.16
C GLY A 331 20.34 -6.15 2.00
N GLY A 332 19.23 -6.84 2.26
CA GLY A 332 18.21 -7.22 1.28
C GLY A 332 16.83 -7.36 1.91
N PHE A 333 15.79 -7.20 1.11
CA PHE A 333 14.39 -7.35 1.44
C PHE A 333 13.72 -8.14 0.31
N VAL A 334 13.14 -9.28 0.65
CA VAL A 334 12.26 -10.04 -0.23
C VAL A 334 10.83 -9.74 0.20
N THR A 335 10.01 -9.32 -0.75
CA THR A 335 8.68 -8.79 -0.46
C THR A 335 7.67 -9.17 -1.53
N HIS A 336 6.39 -9.19 -1.13
CA HIS A 336 5.23 -9.30 -2.00
C HIS A 336 4.93 -8.02 -2.83
N CYS A 337 5.78 -6.99 -2.72
CA CYS A 337 5.64 -5.74 -3.47
C CYS A 337 4.36 -4.94 -3.24
N GLY A 338 3.63 -5.17 -2.14
CA GLY A 338 2.59 -4.25 -1.69
C GLY A 338 3.16 -2.84 -1.50
N TRP A 339 2.42 -1.81 -1.92
CA TRP A 339 2.98 -0.47 -2.11
C TRP A 339 3.61 0.13 -0.84
N ASN A 340 2.99 -0.07 0.34
CA ASN A 340 3.59 0.36 1.61
C ASN A 340 4.95 -0.31 1.85
N SER A 341 5.10 -1.59 1.51
CA SER A 341 6.39 -2.28 1.61
C SER A 341 7.41 -1.75 0.60
N VAL A 342 7.00 -1.37 -0.61
CA VAL A 342 7.87 -0.72 -1.60
C VAL A 342 8.35 0.65 -1.11
N LEU A 343 7.45 1.45 -0.54
CA LEU A 343 7.82 2.74 0.05
C LEU A 343 8.75 2.55 1.25
N GLU A 344 8.52 1.55 2.09
CA GLU A 344 9.43 1.21 3.20
C GLU A 344 10.78 0.68 2.69
N ALA A 345 10.78 -0.08 1.60
CA ALA A 345 11.97 -0.56 0.91
C ALA A 345 12.82 0.57 0.31
N THR A 346 12.35 1.81 0.25
CA THR A 346 13.29 2.93 0.04
C THR A 346 14.39 2.98 1.12
N ARG A 347 14.26 2.20 2.22
CA ARG A 347 15.29 2.02 3.25
C ARG A 347 16.18 0.78 3.06
N ALA A 348 15.80 -0.19 2.23
CA ALA A 348 16.49 -1.48 2.05
C ALA A 348 16.21 -2.16 0.70
N VAL A 349 17.04 -3.11 0.30
CA VAL A 349 17.10 -3.54 -1.11
C VAL A 349 16.01 -4.53 -1.45
N ALA A 350 15.00 -4.17 -2.26
CA ALA A 350 13.87 -5.06 -2.57
C ALA A 350 14.03 -5.88 -3.86
N LEU A 351 13.57 -7.14 -3.84
CA LEU A 351 13.22 -7.92 -5.04
C LEU A 351 11.81 -8.53 -4.89
N PRO A 352 10.98 -8.50 -5.95
CA PRO A 352 9.73 -9.27 -6.01
C PRO A 352 10.05 -10.76 -6.00
N MET A 353 9.18 -11.55 -5.38
CA MET A 353 9.27 -13.00 -5.36
C MET A 353 7.89 -13.62 -5.57
N ASP A 354 7.72 -14.28 -6.71
CA ASP A 354 6.51 -15.06 -7.05
C ASP A 354 6.66 -16.55 -6.67
N VAL A 355 7.69 -16.88 -5.89
CA VAL A 355 8.32 -18.19 -5.88
C VAL A 355 7.65 -19.20 -4.95
N LEU A 356 7.54 -20.42 -5.46
CA LEU A 356 7.02 -21.59 -4.76
C LEU A 356 8.04 -22.73 -4.63
N GLU A 357 9.23 -22.61 -5.23
CA GLU A 357 10.29 -23.65 -5.19
C GLU A 357 11.59 -23.18 -4.52
N ALA A 358 12.25 -24.07 -3.78
CA ALA A 358 13.46 -23.79 -3.03
C ALA A 358 14.62 -23.26 -3.89
N ALA A 359 14.80 -23.79 -5.10
CA ALA A 359 15.89 -23.39 -5.99
C ALA A 359 15.75 -21.92 -6.45
N GLU A 360 14.52 -21.46 -6.66
CA GLU A 360 14.23 -20.08 -7.04
C GLU A 360 14.42 -19.14 -5.84
N VAL A 361 14.05 -19.55 -4.62
CA VAL A 361 14.32 -18.80 -3.39
C VAL A 361 15.82 -18.66 -3.16
N GLU A 362 16.57 -19.75 -3.28
CA GLU A 362 18.03 -19.73 -3.19
C GLU A 362 18.62 -18.74 -4.20
N LYS A 363 18.22 -18.87 -5.47
CA LYS A 363 18.71 -18.03 -6.57
C LYS A 363 18.41 -16.56 -6.31
N CYS A 364 17.18 -16.21 -5.90
CA CYS A 364 16.81 -14.83 -5.60
C CYS A 364 17.65 -14.25 -4.46
N VAL A 365 17.79 -14.99 -3.36
CA VAL A 365 18.59 -14.54 -2.20
C VAL A 365 20.05 -14.32 -2.59
N ARG A 366 20.66 -15.26 -3.33
CA ARG A 366 22.04 -15.13 -3.80
C ARG A 366 22.21 -14.03 -4.83
N GLN A 367 21.27 -13.88 -5.76
CA GLN A 367 21.29 -12.78 -6.74
C GLN A 367 21.22 -11.43 -6.02
N LEU A 368 20.31 -11.30 -5.06
CA LEU A 368 20.19 -10.09 -4.26
C LEU A 368 21.48 -9.78 -3.52
N MET A 369 22.08 -10.76 -2.85
CA MET A 369 23.18 -10.51 -1.91
C MET A 369 24.55 -10.47 -2.58
N ASP A 370 24.84 -11.37 -3.51
CA ASP A 370 26.18 -11.62 -4.02
C ASP A 370 26.45 -10.97 -5.39
N SER A 371 25.41 -10.86 -6.23
CA SER A 371 25.59 -10.52 -7.64
C SER A 371 25.89 -9.03 -7.89
N ALA A 372 26.41 -8.74 -9.09
CA ALA A 372 26.65 -7.37 -9.52
C ALA A 372 25.33 -6.59 -9.67
N GLU A 373 24.29 -7.27 -10.14
CA GLU A 373 22.92 -6.76 -10.24
C GLU A 373 22.38 -6.43 -8.85
N GLY A 374 22.49 -7.36 -7.88
CA GLY A 374 22.10 -7.11 -6.49
C GLY A 374 22.82 -5.89 -5.89
N LYS A 375 24.13 -5.76 -6.13
CA LYS A 375 24.91 -4.56 -5.74
C LYS A 375 24.39 -3.28 -6.40
N MET A 376 24.03 -3.33 -7.68
CA MET A 376 23.45 -2.19 -8.40
C MET A 376 22.09 -1.79 -7.81
N VAL A 377 21.20 -2.76 -7.56
CA VAL A 377 19.90 -2.50 -6.92
C VAL A 377 20.11 -1.83 -5.55
N ARG A 378 21.09 -2.24 -4.74
CA ARG A 378 21.35 -1.56 -3.45
C ARG A 378 21.74 -0.10 -3.61
N ARG A 379 22.55 0.21 -4.62
CA ARG A 379 22.97 1.61 -4.90
C ARG A 379 21.79 2.45 -5.33
N VAL A 380 20.92 1.91 -6.20
CA VAL A 380 19.69 2.59 -6.63
C VAL A 380 18.77 2.85 -5.45
N VAL A 381 18.55 1.85 -4.59
CA VAL A 381 17.71 2.00 -3.39
C VAL A 381 18.27 3.05 -2.43
N GLU A 382 19.58 3.07 -2.18
CA GLU A 382 20.20 4.10 -1.35
C GLU A 382 20.00 5.51 -1.93
N ALA A 383 20.13 5.67 -3.26
CA ALA A 383 19.83 6.93 -3.91
C ALA A 383 18.35 7.33 -3.73
N LYS A 384 17.42 6.36 -3.86
CA LYS A 384 15.99 6.59 -3.63
C LYS A 384 15.64 6.89 -2.18
N ARG A 385 16.41 6.39 -1.22
CA ARG A 385 16.31 6.77 0.19
C ARG A 385 16.57 8.26 0.40
N VAL A 386 17.65 8.76 -0.21
CA VAL A 386 18.03 10.17 -0.13
C VAL A 386 16.99 11.04 -0.84
N ASP A 387 16.52 10.60 -1.99
CA ASP A 387 15.45 11.29 -2.73
C ASP A 387 14.13 11.35 -1.95
N ALA A 388 13.74 10.26 -1.31
CA ALA A 388 12.57 10.21 -0.44
C ALA A 388 12.67 11.21 0.73
N ALA A 389 13.83 11.26 1.39
CA ALA A 389 14.07 12.23 2.46
C ALA A 389 14.01 13.68 1.93
N ARG A 390 14.56 13.94 0.73
CA ARG A 390 14.51 15.25 0.08
C ARG A 390 13.07 15.64 -0.28
N ALA A 391 12.25 14.71 -0.75
CA ALA A 391 10.86 14.97 -1.10
C ALA A 391 10.02 15.46 0.10
N LEU A 392 10.31 14.96 1.30
CA LEU A 392 9.64 15.34 2.55
C LEU A 392 10.27 16.54 3.28
N SER A 393 11.48 16.95 2.88
CA SER A 393 12.18 18.10 3.47
C SER A 393 11.47 19.42 3.20
N ASP A 394 11.85 20.49 3.90
CA ASP A 394 11.30 21.83 3.63
C ASP A 394 11.55 22.21 2.16
N ASN A 395 10.51 22.65 1.46
CA ASN A 395 10.49 22.87 -0.01
C ASN A 395 10.71 21.63 -0.88
N GLY A 396 10.70 20.43 -0.30
CA GLY A 396 10.67 19.17 -1.03
C GLY A 396 9.37 19.02 -1.85
N SER A 397 9.42 18.22 -2.91
CA SER A 397 8.30 18.04 -3.85
C SER A 397 6.99 17.65 -3.17
N SER A 398 7.05 16.75 -2.18
CA SER A 398 5.87 16.28 -1.45
C SER A 398 5.29 17.33 -0.50
N ARG A 399 6.15 18.16 0.11
CA ARG A 399 5.73 19.32 0.92
C ARG A 399 5.08 20.40 0.04
N VAL A 400 5.63 20.65 -1.15
CA VAL A 400 5.07 21.60 -2.12
C VAL A 400 3.71 21.10 -2.63
N ALA A 401 3.59 19.80 -2.93
CA ALA A 401 2.34 19.18 -3.35
C ALA A 401 1.26 19.25 -2.24
N LEU A 402 1.63 18.95 -0.98
CA LEU A 402 0.70 19.10 0.15
C LEU A 402 0.21 20.54 0.30
N ALA A 403 1.11 21.52 0.22
CA ALA A 403 0.73 22.93 0.31
C ALA A 403 -0.19 23.34 -0.86
N ALA A 404 0.00 22.77 -2.06
CA ALA A 404 -0.88 23.00 -3.20
C ALA A 404 -2.27 22.39 -2.98
N LEU A 405 -2.35 21.18 -2.44
CA LEU A 405 -3.60 20.52 -2.05
C LEU A 405 -4.37 21.36 -1.01
N VAL A 406 -3.70 21.81 0.05
CA VAL A 406 -4.38 22.61 1.09
C VAL A 406 -4.85 23.96 0.54
N ARG A 407 -4.14 24.54 -0.44
CA ARG A 407 -4.58 25.76 -1.12
C ARG A 407 -5.83 25.55 -1.98
N SER A 408 -6.04 24.37 -2.58
CA SER A 408 -7.26 24.12 -3.37
C SER A 408 -8.50 24.17 -2.49
N TRP A 409 -8.42 23.62 -1.28
CA TRP A 409 -9.51 23.66 -0.29
C TRP A 409 -9.97 25.06 0.10
N ARG A 410 -9.07 26.07 0.03
CA ARG A 410 -9.43 27.47 0.31
C ARG A 410 -10.13 28.13 -0.87
N LYS A 411 -9.70 27.81 -2.09
CA LYS A 411 -10.29 28.33 -3.34
C LYS A 411 -11.72 27.84 -3.52
N ASP A 412 -11.97 26.57 -3.21
CA ASP A 412 -13.30 25.95 -3.31
C ASP A 412 -14.33 26.61 -2.37
N ARG A 413 -13.86 27.32 -1.32
CA ARG A 413 -14.70 28.10 -0.39
C ARG A 413 -14.86 29.58 -0.74
N GLY A 414 -14.30 30.05 -1.87
CA GLY A 414 -14.32 31.47 -2.24
C GLY A 414 -13.51 32.36 -1.31
N LEU A 415 -12.62 31.80 -0.48
CA LEU A 415 -11.74 32.56 0.42
C LEU A 415 -10.49 32.98 -0.37
N SER A 416 -10.46 34.25 -0.81
CA SER A 416 -9.31 34.85 -1.51
C SER A 416 -8.04 34.77 -0.66
N SER A 417 -6.91 34.46 -1.30
CA SER A 417 -5.58 34.32 -0.70
C SER A 417 -4.98 35.65 -0.23
N HIS A 418 -5.52 36.20 0.85
CA HIS A 418 -4.88 37.27 1.62
C HIS A 418 -4.90 36.89 3.11
N GLN A 419 -3.91 36.10 3.52
CA GLN A 419 -3.22 36.16 4.82
C GLN A 419 -2.07 35.14 4.84
#